data_AF-A0A132B9X8-F1
#
_entry.id   AF-A0A132B9X8-F1
#
_cell.length_a   1.000
_cell.length_b   1.000
_cell.length_c   1.000
_cell.angle_alpha   90.00
_cell.angle_beta   90.00
_cell.angle_gamma   90.00
#
_symmetry.space_group_name_H-M   'P 1'
#
loop_
_entity.id
_entity.type
_entity.pdbx_description
1 polymer ?
#
loop_
_entity_poly.entity_id
_entity_poly.type
_entity_poly.pdbx_seq_one_letter_code
_entity_poly.pdbx_strand_id
1 'polypeptide(L)'
;MQFSKLAAITSLLAGVIATPIAGEATKLAKRSEGVHLVNCGSEYSVVVYCPNDSDCNHSPPSGDGCFISGIDTWEGFEQSCTFSTGTTFTWNIEAYAQSEPDYTEVGTGTNTYHNFDIYKDDQHVMYYDGNGYACKSIYYCLDNQSTLGLSGLGSMYPQELVRKCRETDHKLRPTIDEVIVSINEALATFNEGSFSTMEMESHIHDQYPGIELCPV
;
A
#
# COMPACT_ATOMS: atom_id res chain seq x y z
N MET A 1 -33.77 -54.72 -43.71
CA MET A 1 -34.78 -53.62 -43.76
C MET A 1 -35.38 -53.48 -42.37
N GLN A 2 -35.67 -52.23 -41.98
CA GLN A 2 -36.28 -51.76 -40.72
C GLN A 2 -35.33 -51.65 -39.51
N PHE A 3 -35.44 -50.68 -38.62
CA PHE A 3 -35.81 -49.26 -38.67
C PHE A 3 -35.26 -48.69 -37.34
N SER A 4 -34.74 -47.48 -37.41
CA SER A 4 -34.44 -46.48 -36.38
C SER A 4 -35.01 -46.68 -34.97
N LYS A 5 -34.26 -46.21 -33.96
CA LYS A 5 -34.72 -45.14 -33.06
C LYS A 5 -33.58 -44.51 -32.25
N LEU A 6 -33.40 -43.20 -32.49
CA LEU A 6 -32.68 -42.25 -31.66
C LEU A 6 -33.30 -42.16 -30.26
N ALA A 7 -32.46 -41.89 -29.25
CA ALA A 7 -32.84 -41.06 -28.11
C ALA A 7 -31.65 -40.15 -27.78
N ALA A 8 -31.73 -38.89 -28.23
CA ALA A 8 -30.83 -37.82 -27.83
C ALA A 8 -31.28 -37.32 -26.45
N ILE A 9 -30.36 -37.31 -25.48
CA ILE A 9 -30.57 -36.69 -24.17
C ILE A 9 -29.96 -35.30 -24.23
N THR A 10 -30.81 -34.30 -24.41
CA THR A 10 -30.46 -32.88 -24.37
C THR A 10 -30.54 -32.40 -22.92
N SER A 11 -29.40 -32.25 -22.27
CA SER A 11 -29.30 -31.63 -20.94
C SER A 11 -29.13 -30.13 -21.09
N LEU A 12 -30.21 -29.37 -20.87
CA LEU A 12 -30.19 -27.91 -20.78
C LEU A 12 -29.58 -27.52 -19.41
N LEU A 13 -28.29 -27.21 -19.37
CA LEU A 13 -27.70 -26.49 -18.24
C LEU A 13 -27.80 -25.00 -18.51
N ALA A 14 -28.81 -24.37 -17.91
CA ALA A 14 -28.88 -22.92 -17.81
C ALA A 14 -27.77 -22.45 -16.85
N GLY A 15 -26.64 -22.04 -17.41
CA GLY A 15 -25.61 -21.33 -16.67
C GLY A 15 -26.14 -19.96 -16.27
N VAL A 16 -26.46 -19.78 -14.99
CA VAL A 16 -26.62 -18.46 -14.39
C VAL A 16 -25.25 -17.80 -14.43
N ILE A 17 -25.02 -16.91 -15.39
CA ILE A 17 -23.93 -15.93 -15.28
C ILE A 17 -24.35 -14.92 -14.22
N ALA A 18 -24.02 -15.24 -12.97
CA ALA A 18 -23.92 -14.21 -11.94
C ALA A 18 -22.81 -13.25 -12.41
N THR A 19 -23.19 -12.04 -12.81
CA THR A 19 -22.22 -10.94 -12.88
C THR A 19 -21.61 -10.80 -11.50
N PRO A 20 -20.28 -10.90 -11.33
CA PRO A 20 -19.69 -10.41 -10.11
C PRO A 20 -20.03 -8.92 -10.04
N ILE A 21 -20.87 -8.57 -9.07
CA ILE A 21 -20.90 -7.21 -8.54
C ILE A 21 -19.44 -6.94 -8.21
N ALA A 22 -18.89 -5.87 -8.79
CA ALA A 22 -17.68 -5.25 -8.33
C ALA A 22 -17.94 -4.82 -6.89
N GLY A 23 -17.85 -5.78 -5.97
CA GLY A 23 -17.51 -5.52 -4.60
C GLY A 23 -16.09 -5.02 -4.70
N GLU A 24 -15.93 -3.70 -4.61
CA GLU A 24 -14.73 -3.15 -4.01
C GLU A 24 -14.52 -3.95 -2.73
N ALA A 25 -13.64 -4.96 -2.81
CA ALA A 25 -12.80 -5.29 -1.70
C ALA A 25 -12.05 -3.99 -1.43
N THR A 26 -12.66 -3.13 -0.59
CA THR A 26 -11.94 -2.14 0.19
C THR A 26 -10.93 -2.99 0.93
N LYS A 27 -9.76 -3.07 0.29
CA LYS A 27 -8.54 -3.64 0.81
C LYS A 27 -8.39 -2.87 2.12
N LEU A 28 -8.80 -3.51 3.21
CA LEU A 28 -8.39 -3.13 4.55
C LEU A 28 -6.89 -3.42 4.55
N ALA A 29 -6.15 -2.55 3.86
CA ALA A 29 -4.71 -2.60 3.78
C ALA A 29 -4.28 -2.54 5.23
N LYS A 30 -3.57 -3.60 5.64
CA LYS A 30 -2.85 -3.73 6.89
C LYS A 30 -2.39 -2.34 7.33
N ARG A 31 -2.98 -1.84 8.41
CA ARG A 31 -2.79 -0.51 8.98
C ARG A 31 -1.29 -0.18 9.05
N SER A 32 -0.80 0.58 8.07
CA SER A 32 0.59 0.94 7.91
C SER A 32 0.91 2.15 8.79
N GLU A 33 2.18 2.31 9.14
CA GLU A 33 2.64 3.59 9.66
C GLU A 33 2.50 4.68 8.57
N GLY A 34 2.34 5.92 9.01
CA GLY A 34 2.14 7.07 8.15
C GLY A 34 2.87 8.30 8.67
N VAL A 35 3.21 9.21 7.75
CA VAL A 35 3.70 10.54 8.09
C VAL A 35 2.84 11.58 7.38
N HIS A 36 2.33 12.57 8.10
CA HIS A 36 1.55 13.66 7.52
C HIS A 36 2.32 14.98 7.57
N LEU A 37 2.26 15.73 6.48
CA LEU A 37 2.73 17.11 6.40
C LEU A 37 1.53 18.03 6.58
N VAL A 38 1.47 18.71 7.72
CA VAL A 38 0.25 19.34 8.23
C VAL A 38 0.45 20.85 8.42
N ASN A 39 -0.54 21.64 8.01
CA ASN A 39 -0.58 23.08 8.27
C ASN A 39 -1.66 23.40 9.30
N CYS A 40 -1.26 24.04 10.40
CA CYS A 40 -2.13 24.43 11.51
C CYS A 40 -2.46 25.93 11.43
N GLY A 41 -3.63 26.24 10.89
CA GLY A 41 -4.07 27.62 10.66
C GLY A 41 -3.09 28.40 9.78
N SER A 42 -2.74 29.61 10.23
CA SER A 42 -1.69 30.46 9.64
C SER A 42 -0.42 30.51 10.49
N GLU A 43 -0.32 29.67 11.50
CA GLU A 43 0.65 29.85 12.58
C GLU A 43 1.88 28.98 12.42
N TYR A 44 1.69 27.69 12.12
CA TYR A 44 2.79 26.74 12.04
C TYR A 44 2.48 25.52 11.18
N SER A 45 3.54 24.85 10.75
CA SER A 45 3.49 23.57 10.07
C SER A 45 4.07 22.48 10.97
N VAL A 46 3.63 21.24 10.79
CA VAL A 46 4.08 20.10 11.60
C VAL A 46 4.15 18.85 10.75
N VAL A 47 5.25 18.11 10.91
CA VAL A 47 5.39 16.74 10.41
C VAL A 47 4.91 15.82 11.52
N VAL A 48 3.86 15.04 11.26
CA VAL A 48 3.21 14.15 12.22
C VAL A 48 3.53 12.71 11.85
N TYR A 49 4.17 11.97 12.75
CA TYR A 49 4.33 10.53 12.63
C TYR A 49 3.16 9.81 13.29
N CYS A 50 2.64 8.80 12.62
CA CYS A 50 1.55 7.97 13.11
C CYS A 50 1.95 6.49 12.96
N PRO A 51 2.16 5.76 14.07
CA PRO A 51 2.42 4.31 14.02
C PRO A 51 1.30 3.52 13.35
N ASN A 52 0.10 4.09 13.33
CA ASN A 52 -1.06 3.61 12.61
C ASN A 52 -1.77 4.80 11.94
N ASP A 53 -1.62 4.90 10.62
CA ASP A 53 -2.19 5.97 9.80
C ASP A 53 -3.73 6.10 9.98
N SER A 54 -4.43 4.98 10.16
CA SER A 54 -5.90 4.99 10.37
C SER A 54 -6.35 5.65 11.67
N ASP A 55 -5.43 5.98 12.57
CA ASP A 55 -5.68 6.67 13.84
C ASP A 55 -4.92 7.99 13.92
N CYS A 56 -4.58 8.63 12.80
CA CYS A 56 -3.79 9.86 12.79
C CYS A 56 -4.60 11.16 13.03
N ASN A 57 -5.89 11.05 13.37
CA ASN A 57 -6.82 12.18 13.54
C ASN A 57 -6.73 12.85 14.91
N HIS A 58 -5.52 13.02 15.43
CA HIS A 58 -5.27 13.64 16.73
C HIS A 58 -3.97 14.44 16.72
N SER A 59 -3.85 15.39 17.67
CA SER A 59 -2.58 16.09 17.88
C SER A 59 -1.49 15.08 18.23
N PRO A 60 -0.28 15.18 17.65
CA PRO A 60 0.79 14.22 17.93
C PRO A 60 1.18 14.27 19.41
N PRO A 61 1.39 13.11 20.07
CA PRO A 61 2.01 13.09 21.38
C PRO A 61 3.47 13.58 21.30
N SER A 62 4.06 13.84 22.46
CA SER A 62 5.46 14.25 22.56
C SER A 62 6.38 13.18 21.97
N GLY A 63 7.08 13.49 20.88
CA GLY A 63 7.96 12.56 20.17
C GLY A 63 7.58 12.35 18.71
N ASP A 64 6.28 12.44 18.42
CA ASP A 64 5.70 12.09 17.12
C ASP A 64 5.34 13.33 16.28
N GLY A 65 5.72 14.52 16.76
CA GLY A 65 5.54 15.79 16.07
C GLY A 65 6.88 16.50 15.88
N CYS A 66 7.18 16.91 14.66
CA CYS A 66 8.28 17.80 14.35
C CYS A 66 7.73 19.15 13.87
N PHE A 67 7.86 20.16 14.73
CA PHE A 67 7.19 21.46 14.56
C PHE A 67 8.09 22.45 13.84
N ILE A 68 7.53 23.10 12.81
CA ILE A 68 8.18 24.11 11.98
C ILE A 68 7.49 25.43 12.26
N SER A 69 8.29 26.47 12.58
CA SER A 69 7.74 27.80 12.88
C SER A 69 7.23 28.48 11.60
N GLY A 70 5.98 28.93 11.60
CA GLY A 70 5.34 29.49 10.41
C GLY A 70 4.80 28.42 9.46
N ILE A 71 4.07 28.84 8.43
CA ILE A 71 3.57 27.95 7.40
C ILE A 71 4.70 27.62 6.42
N ASP A 72 4.98 26.33 6.29
CA ASP A 72 6.00 25.82 5.40
C ASP A 72 5.49 25.63 3.96
N THR A 73 6.42 25.68 3.01
CA THR A 73 6.17 25.27 1.62
C THR A 73 6.77 23.89 1.45
N TRP A 74 5.94 22.88 1.26
CA TRP A 74 6.36 21.48 1.27
C TRP A 74 7.04 21.04 -0.03
N GLU A 75 6.80 21.78 -1.12
CA GLU A 75 7.12 21.41 -2.49
C GLU A 75 8.42 22.03 -3.03
N GLY A 76 9.01 21.37 -4.05
CA GLY A 76 9.97 21.96 -4.97
C GLY A 76 11.45 21.68 -4.69
N PHE A 77 11.78 21.14 -3.52
CA PHE A 77 13.13 20.67 -3.18
C PHE A 77 13.09 19.68 -2.01
N GLU A 78 14.21 18.99 -1.78
CA GLU A 78 14.36 18.07 -0.65
C GLU A 78 14.42 18.85 0.68
N GLN A 79 13.63 18.38 1.64
CA GLN A 79 13.48 18.98 2.97
C GLN A 79 13.53 17.89 4.03
N SER A 80 13.73 18.28 5.29
CA SER A 80 13.77 17.32 6.40
C SER A 80 13.35 17.93 7.73
N CYS A 81 12.89 17.07 8.64
CA CYS A 81 12.52 17.43 10.00
C CYS A 81 13.03 16.36 10.96
N THR A 82 13.65 16.77 12.06
CA THR A 82 14.17 15.86 13.09
C THR A 82 13.26 15.88 14.30
N PHE A 83 12.65 14.73 14.58
CA PHE A 83 11.80 14.52 15.74
C PHE A 83 12.62 14.60 17.04
N SER A 84 11.97 14.86 18.17
CA SER A 84 12.64 14.92 19.47
C SER A 84 13.23 13.58 19.92
N THR A 85 12.80 12.48 19.30
CA THR A 85 13.38 11.14 19.44
C THR A 85 14.75 11.00 18.77
N GLY A 86 15.14 11.96 17.91
CA GLY A 86 16.39 11.96 17.15
C GLY A 86 16.27 11.35 15.74
N THR A 87 15.11 10.78 15.39
CA THR A 87 14.85 10.32 14.02
C THR A 87 14.65 11.51 13.10
N THR A 88 15.26 11.50 11.91
CA THR A 88 15.03 12.49 10.87
C THR A 88 14.18 11.88 9.76
N PHE A 89 13.10 12.56 9.39
CA PHE A 89 12.34 12.29 8.18
C PHE A 89 12.71 13.31 7.12
N THR A 90 13.05 12.82 5.93
CA THR A 90 13.43 13.60 4.76
C THR A 90 12.40 13.35 3.66
N TRP A 91 11.98 14.38 2.95
CA TRP A 91 11.04 14.27 1.84
C TRP A 91 11.45 15.12 0.65
N ASN A 92 10.97 14.75 -0.54
CA ASN A 92 11.07 15.54 -1.74
C ASN A 92 9.74 15.44 -2.51
N ILE A 93 9.07 16.58 -2.68
CA ILE A 93 7.76 16.70 -3.32
C ILE A 93 7.90 17.58 -4.57
N GLU A 94 7.27 17.17 -5.67
CA GLU A 94 7.31 17.90 -6.93
C GLU A 94 6.80 19.34 -6.78
N ALA A 95 7.47 20.30 -7.44
CA ALA A 95 7.16 21.74 -7.29
C ALA A 95 5.71 22.12 -7.63
N TYR A 96 5.03 21.32 -8.45
CA TYR A 96 3.64 21.54 -8.88
C TYR A 96 2.66 20.55 -8.27
N ALA A 97 3.05 19.82 -7.21
CA ALA A 97 2.24 18.78 -6.58
C ALA A 97 0.83 19.25 -6.16
N GLN A 98 0.65 20.51 -5.75
CA GLN A 98 -0.69 21.05 -5.43
C GLN A 98 -1.64 21.14 -6.63
N SER A 99 -1.12 21.16 -7.86
CA SER A 99 -1.94 21.18 -9.07
C SER A 99 -2.40 19.80 -9.52
N GLU A 100 -1.84 18.73 -8.96
CA GLU A 100 -2.25 17.35 -9.23
C GLU A 100 -3.61 17.04 -8.58
N PRO A 101 -4.35 16.03 -9.08
CA PRO A 101 -5.55 15.54 -8.40
C PRO A 101 -5.24 15.04 -6.98
N ASP A 102 -6.22 15.12 -6.09
CA ASP A 102 -6.09 14.58 -4.73
C ASP A 102 -5.78 13.07 -4.78
N TYR A 103 -5.00 12.60 -3.81
CA TYR A 103 -4.52 11.22 -3.67
C TYR A 103 -3.53 10.75 -4.74
N THR A 104 -3.01 11.67 -5.56
CA THR A 104 -1.93 11.38 -6.52
C THR A 104 -0.60 11.30 -5.80
N GLU A 105 0.24 10.33 -6.16
CA GLU A 105 1.63 10.25 -5.72
C GLU A 105 2.43 11.41 -6.34
N VAL A 106 3.10 12.19 -5.51
CA VAL A 106 3.73 13.47 -5.87
C VAL A 106 5.14 13.63 -5.30
N GLY A 107 5.67 12.59 -4.67
CA GLY A 107 6.96 12.66 -4.02
C GLY A 107 7.34 11.39 -3.28
N THR A 108 8.51 11.44 -2.66
CA THR A 108 9.04 10.34 -1.86
C THR A 108 9.57 10.87 -0.53
N GLY A 109 9.50 10.01 0.49
CA GLY A 109 9.99 10.28 1.84
C GLY A 109 10.87 9.14 2.34
N THR A 110 11.71 9.43 3.33
CA THR A 110 12.59 8.43 3.93
C THR A 110 12.96 8.81 5.35
N ASN A 111 13.18 7.80 6.18
CA ASN A 111 13.90 7.93 7.45
C ASN A 111 14.99 6.83 7.51
N THR A 112 15.68 6.67 8.64
CA THR A 112 16.75 5.66 8.77
C THR A 112 16.26 4.20 8.65
N TYR A 113 14.96 3.95 8.68
CA TYR A 113 14.33 2.64 8.79
C TYR A 113 13.39 2.30 7.62
N HIS A 114 12.71 3.31 7.05
CA HIS A 114 11.60 3.16 6.12
C HIS A 114 11.70 4.17 4.97
N ASN A 115 11.15 3.78 3.82
CA ASN A 115 10.91 4.68 2.70
C ASN A 115 9.39 4.84 2.55
N PHE A 116 8.96 5.96 1.99
CA PHE A 116 7.57 6.34 1.92
C PHE A 116 7.24 6.88 0.55
N ASP A 117 6.05 6.56 0.07
CA ASP A 117 5.45 7.21 -1.09
C ASP A 117 4.58 8.36 -0.56
N ILE A 118 4.73 9.56 -1.14
CA ILE A 118 4.03 10.76 -0.69
C ILE A 118 2.90 11.09 -1.64
N TYR A 119 1.71 11.24 -1.08
CA TYR A 119 0.48 11.53 -1.80
C TYR A 119 -0.05 12.91 -1.42
N LYS A 120 -0.61 13.61 -2.41
CA LYS A 120 -1.39 14.83 -2.17
C LYS A 120 -2.65 14.47 -1.38
N ASP A 121 -2.92 15.18 -0.29
CA ASP A 121 -4.16 15.04 0.47
C ASP A 121 -5.23 16.03 -0.04
N ASP A 122 -6.49 15.82 0.35
CA ASP A 122 -7.62 16.69 0.04
C ASP A 122 -7.73 17.92 0.95
N GLN A 123 -6.74 18.13 1.83
CA GLN A 123 -6.68 19.24 2.79
C GLN A 123 -7.80 19.23 3.84
N HIS A 124 -8.35 18.05 4.16
CA HIS A 124 -9.26 17.89 5.27
C HIS A 124 -8.60 18.26 6.61
N VAL A 125 -9.43 18.63 7.59
CA VAL A 125 -8.97 18.88 8.96
C VAL A 125 -8.68 17.53 9.61
N MET A 126 -7.41 17.29 9.91
CA MET A 126 -6.95 16.08 10.58
C MET A 126 -7.22 16.15 12.08
N TYR A 127 -6.95 17.30 12.71
CA TYR A 127 -7.28 17.56 14.12
C TYR A 127 -7.37 19.06 14.44
N TYR A 128 -7.84 19.38 15.65
CA TYR A 128 -7.72 20.72 16.24
C TYR A 128 -6.68 20.68 17.36
N ASP A 129 -5.76 21.64 17.38
CA ASP A 129 -4.75 21.73 18.44
C ASP A 129 -5.34 22.27 19.76
N GLY A 130 -4.50 22.34 20.80
CA GLY A 130 -4.91 22.87 22.11
C GLY A 130 -5.30 24.34 22.11
N ASN A 131 -4.96 25.10 21.06
CA ASN A 131 -5.30 26.50 20.88
C ASN A 131 -6.53 26.71 19.96
N GLY A 132 -7.08 25.63 19.41
CA GLY A 132 -8.23 25.66 18.50
C GLY A 132 -7.87 25.91 17.03
N TYR A 133 -6.60 25.83 16.65
CA TYR A 133 -6.18 25.88 15.25
C TYR A 133 -6.58 24.60 14.53
N ALA A 134 -7.22 24.74 13.37
CA ALA A 134 -7.51 23.63 12.48
C ALA A 134 -6.22 23.20 11.77
N CYS A 135 -5.77 21.98 12.06
CA CYS A 135 -4.59 21.36 11.46
C CYS A 135 -5.02 20.49 10.29
N LYS A 136 -4.67 20.92 9.08
CA LYS A 136 -5.04 20.28 7.82
C LYS A 136 -3.88 19.43 7.29
N SER A 137 -4.18 18.19 6.93
CA SER A 137 -3.22 17.32 6.23
C SER A 137 -3.06 17.81 4.80
N ILE A 138 -1.85 18.19 4.40
CA ILE A 138 -1.56 18.69 3.04
C ILE A 138 -1.04 17.56 2.16
N TYR A 139 -0.19 16.72 2.75
CA TYR A 139 0.35 15.51 2.15
C TYR A 139 0.36 14.41 3.21
N TYR A 140 0.16 13.17 2.77
CA TYR A 140 0.35 11.99 3.61
C TYR A 140 1.33 11.04 2.94
N CYS A 141 2.15 10.39 3.75
CA CYS A 141 3.22 9.52 3.32
C CYS A 141 2.90 8.14 3.87
N LEU A 142 2.75 7.16 2.99
CA LEU A 142 2.52 5.78 3.39
C LEU A 142 3.82 5.01 3.27
N ASP A 143 4.12 4.23 4.29
CA ASP A 143 5.29 3.36 4.29
C ASP A 143 5.24 2.43 3.08
N ASN A 144 6.23 2.59 2.21
CA ASN A 144 6.33 1.85 0.97
C ASN A 144 7.15 0.57 1.14
N GLN A 145 7.37 0.10 2.39
CA GLN A 145 8.10 -1.12 2.78
C GLN A 145 7.79 -2.32 1.88
N SER A 146 8.46 -2.28 0.73
CA SER A 146 9.01 -3.36 -0.02
C SER A 146 10.38 -3.63 0.60
N THR A 147 10.36 -4.10 1.85
CA THR A 147 11.40 -4.93 2.48
C THR A 147 12.86 -4.53 2.17
N LEU A 148 13.43 -3.60 2.93
CA LEU A 148 14.89 -3.56 3.12
C LEU A 148 15.20 -3.77 4.59
N GLY A 149 15.29 -5.04 4.99
CA GLY A 149 15.59 -5.39 6.38
C GLY A 149 15.66 -6.87 6.74
N LEU A 150 15.81 -7.79 5.78
CA LEU A 150 16.30 -9.15 6.07
C LEU A 150 17.49 -9.43 5.16
N SER A 151 18.66 -9.29 5.75
CA SER A 151 19.90 -9.87 5.25
C SER A 151 19.69 -11.38 5.03
N GLY A 152 19.42 -11.76 3.78
CA GLY A 152 19.45 -13.15 3.33
C GLY A 152 18.06 -13.74 3.10
N LEU A 153 17.65 -13.72 1.84
CA LEU A 153 16.66 -14.61 1.20
C LEU A 153 15.36 -14.87 1.99
N GLY A 154 14.29 -14.18 1.60
CA GLY A 154 12.92 -14.60 1.92
C GLY A 154 12.00 -13.41 2.15
N SER A 155 10.86 -13.42 1.49
CA SER A 155 9.71 -12.50 1.59
C SER A 155 9.67 -11.37 0.58
N MET A 156 9.61 -11.75 -0.70
CA MET A 156 9.05 -10.89 -1.74
C MET A 156 7.53 -10.83 -1.58
N TYR A 157 6.95 -9.63 -1.40
CA TYR A 157 5.49 -9.48 -1.36
C TYR A 157 4.86 -10.01 -2.67
N PRO A 158 3.68 -10.64 -2.62
CA PRO A 158 3.06 -11.24 -3.81
C PRO A 158 2.87 -10.28 -5.00
N GLN A 159 2.65 -8.98 -4.75
CA GLN A 159 2.53 -7.98 -5.82
C GLN A 159 3.88 -7.67 -6.49
N GLU A 160 4.95 -7.64 -5.70
CA GLU A 160 6.32 -7.45 -6.18
C GLU A 160 6.83 -8.69 -6.92
N LEU A 161 6.42 -9.88 -6.47
CA LEU A 161 6.63 -11.15 -7.17
C LEU A 161 5.99 -11.13 -8.56
N VAL A 162 4.71 -10.73 -8.66
CA VAL A 162 4.01 -10.60 -9.95
C VAL A 162 4.70 -9.57 -10.84
N ARG A 163 5.13 -8.43 -10.28
CA ARG A 163 5.87 -7.40 -11.03
C ARG A 163 7.18 -7.96 -11.60
N LYS A 164 8.01 -8.62 -10.79
CA LYS A 164 9.29 -9.19 -11.23
C LYS A 164 9.13 -10.39 -12.17
N CYS A 165 8.07 -11.19 -12.04
CA CYS A 165 7.78 -12.25 -13.01
C CYS A 165 7.39 -11.70 -14.39
N ARG A 166 6.88 -10.47 -14.46
CA ARG A 166 6.59 -9.76 -15.71
C ARG A 166 7.80 -9.06 -16.32
N GLU A 167 8.97 -9.09 -15.67
CA GLU A 167 10.18 -8.41 -16.15
C GLU A 167 10.65 -9.03 -17.49
N THR A 168 11.02 -8.17 -18.44
CA THR A 168 11.43 -8.62 -19.78
C THR A 168 12.87 -9.13 -19.81
N ASP A 169 13.72 -8.63 -18.91
CA ASP A 169 15.06 -9.16 -18.69
C ASP A 169 15.02 -10.41 -17.81
N HIS A 170 15.37 -11.55 -18.39
CA HIS A 170 15.34 -12.85 -17.73
C HIS A 170 16.33 -12.95 -16.55
N LYS A 171 17.33 -12.06 -16.45
CA LYS A 171 18.26 -12.00 -15.30
C LYS A 171 17.67 -11.32 -14.08
N LEU A 172 16.59 -10.55 -14.25
CA LEU A 172 15.91 -9.81 -13.19
C LEU A 172 14.66 -10.55 -12.68
N ARG A 173 14.28 -11.66 -13.34
CA ARG A 173 13.22 -12.54 -12.89
C ARG A 173 13.65 -13.34 -11.67
N PRO A 174 12.74 -13.59 -10.72
CA PRO A 174 13.03 -14.43 -9.57
C PRO A 174 13.23 -15.89 -10.03
N THR A 175 14.10 -16.59 -9.32
CA THR A 175 14.28 -18.03 -9.45
C THR A 175 13.10 -18.79 -8.86
N ILE A 176 12.90 -20.05 -9.28
CA ILE A 176 11.83 -20.93 -8.76
C ILE A 176 11.88 -21.01 -7.23
N ASP A 177 13.08 -21.14 -6.66
CA ASP A 177 13.25 -21.23 -5.20
C ASP A 177 12.81 -19.95 -4.48
N GLU A 178 13.08 -18.77 -5.07
CA GLU A 178 12.64 -17.48 -4.51
C GLU A 178 11.11 -17.31 -4.59
N VAL A 179 10.49 -17.83 -5.66
CA VAL A 179 9.03 -17.85 -5.81
C VAL A 179 8.40 -18.76 -4.75
N ILE A 180 8.93 -19.98 -4.57
CA ILE A 180 8.44 -20.96 -3.60
C ILE A 180 8.54 -20.43 -2.16
N VAL A 181 9.68 -19.83 -1.80
CA VAL A 181 9.86 -19.23 -0.46
C VAL A 181 8.83 -18.12 -0.22
N SER A 182 8.66 -17.23 -1.19
CA SER A 182 7.73 -16.10 -1.09
C SER A 182 6.26 -16.55 -0.98
N ILE A 183 5.87 -17.60 -1.72
CA ILE A 183 4.54 -18.21 -1.59
C ILE A 183 4.38 -18.82 -0.19
N ASN A 184 5.33 -19.64 0.28
CA ASN A 184 5.23 -20.31 1.57
C ASN A 184 5.16 -19.32 2.75
N GLU A 185 5.85 -18.19 2.68
CA GLU A 185 5.76 -17.13 3.69
C GLU A 185 4.40 -16.42 3.64
N ALA A 186 3.88 -16.12 2.44
CA ALA A 186 2.52 -15.62 2.31
C ALA A 186 1.53 -16.62 2.92
N LEU A 187 1.66 -17.92 2.64
CA LEU A 187 0.82 -18.97 3.21
C LEU A 187 0.94 -19.08 4.73
N ALA A 188 2.14 -18.89 5.28
CA ALA A 188 2.36 -18.88 6.73
C ALA A 188 1.59 -17.74 7.41
N THR A 189 1.42 -16.59 6.75
CA THR A 189 0.57 -15.50 7.26
C THR A 189 -0.94 -15.79 7.18
N PHE A 190 -1.37 -16.68 6.28
CA PHE A 190 -2.78 -17.09 6.16
C PHE A 190 -3.18 -18.18 7.16
N ASN A 191 -2.24 -19.00 7.64
CA ASN A 191 -2.52 -20.13 8.55
C ASN A 191 -3.03 -19.74 9.96
N GLU A 192 -3.18 -18.45 10.28
CA GLU A 192 -3.95 -18.02 11.46
C GLU A 192 -5.47 -18.14 11.25
N GLY A 193 -5.93 -18.37 10.01
CA GLY A 193 -7.30 -18.75 9.64
C GLY A 193 -7.33 -20.13 8.98
N SER A 194 -8.26 -21.00 9.41
CA SER A 194 -8.40 -22.37 8.91
C SER A 194 -8.89 -22.43 7.46
N PHE A 195 -7.99 -22.31 6.48
CA PHE A 195 -8.27 -22.52 5.06
C PHE A 195 -7.78 -23.89 4.58
N SER A 196 -8.54 -24.52 3.69
CA SER A 196 -8.08 -25.74 3.01
C SER A 196 -7.11 -25.41 1.86
N THR A 197 -6.22 -26.35 1.51
CA THR A 197 -5.21 -26.16 0.46
C THR A 197 -5.81 -25.81 -0.91
N MET A 198 -7.02 -26.29 -1.22
CA MET A 198 -7.73 -25.95 -2.47
C MET A 198 -8.28 -24.53 -2.48
N GLU A 199 -8.81 -24.04 -1.35
CA GLU A 199 -9.29 -22.66 -1.24
C GLU A 199 -8.14 -21.65 -1.36
N MET A 200 -6.97 -22.07 -0.88
CA MET A 200 -5.73 -21.30 -0.92
C MET A 200 -5.16 -21.12 -2.33
N GLU A 201 -5.15 -22.18 -3.16
CA GLU A 201 -4.71 -22.09 -4.56
C GLU A 201 -5.63 -21.21 -5.41
N SER A 202 -6.95 -21.36 -5.23
CA SER A 202 -7.94 -20.49 -5.88
C SER A 202 -7.76 -19.03 -5.45
N HIS A 203 -7.51 -18.79 -4.15
CA HIS A 203 -7.31 -17.44 -3.62
C HIS A 203 -6.03 -16.78 -4.16
N ILE A 204 -4.93 -17.54 -4.27
CA ILE A 204 -3.68 -17.03 -4.86
C ILE A 204 -3.88 -16.65 -6.33
N HIS A 205 -4.58 -17.49 -7.10
CA HIS A 205 -4.82 -17.21 -8.52
C HIS A 205 -5.73 -15.98 -8.72
N ASP A 206 -6.76 -15.84 -7.89
CA ASP A 206 -7.68 -14.69 -7.93
C ASP A 206 -7.03 -13.38 -7.42
N GLN A 207 -6.17 -13.45 -6.40
CA GLN A 207 -5.49 -12.27 -5.84
C GLN A 207 -4.29 -11.80 -6.68
N TYR A 208 -3.61 -12.71 -7.39
CA TYR A 208 -2.33 -12.45 -8.05
C TYR A 208 -2.32 -12.90 -9.52
N PRO A 209 -3.13 -12.24 -10.38
CA PRO A 209 -3.17 -12.58 -11.80
C PRO A 209 -1.79 -12.40 -12.45
N GLY A 210 -1.31 -13.44 -13.14
CA GLY A 210 0.01 -13.45 -13.80
C GLY A 210 1.16 -14.08 -13.01
N ILE A 211 0.91 -14.66 -11.82
CA ILE A 211 1.92 -15.51 -11.14
C ILE A 211 2.31 -16.74 -11.99
N GLU A 212 1.42 -17.17 -12.89
CA GLU A 212 1.65 -18.19 -13.92
C GLU A 212 2.73 -17.82 -14.95
N LEU A 213 3.17 -16.56 -14.99
CA LEU A 213 4.27 -16.10 -15.84
C LEU A 213 5.65 -16.34 -15.19
N CYS A 214 5.70 -16.69 -13.91
CA CYS A 214 6.92 -17.12 -13.25
C CYS A 214 7.32 -18.51 -13.81
N PRO A 215 8.61 -18.78 -14.03
CA PRO A 215 9.06 -20.15 -14.32
C PRO A 215 8.66 -21.05 -13.14
N VAL A 216 8.01 -22.17 -13.44
CA VAL A 216 7.67 -23.25 -12.49
C VAL A 216 8.66 -24.38 -12.65
#